data_AF-A0A8J2A0J9-F1
#
_entry.id   AF-A0A8J2A0J9-F1
#
_cell.length_a   1.000
_cell.length_b   1.000
_cell.length_c   1.000
_cell.angle_alpha   90.00
_cell.angle_beta   90.00
_cell.angle_gamma   90.00
#
_symmetry.space_group_name_H-M   'P 1'
#
loop_
_entity.id
_entity.type
_entity.pdbx_description
1 polymer ?
#
loop_
_entity_poly.entity_id
_entity_poly.type
_entity_poly.pdbx_seq_one_letter_code
_entity_poly.pdbx_strand_id
1 'polypeptide(L)'
;MSGDIEFKLNELDTRYKNDMREMTEKVKFLEKDNNSLRRKLEDHDDELRSTRRKMASLQASSNSLESTSHDVRRVEWTIPGIRDRLKAQDKGMSIWSPEFSARGINGIQLEFFPNGRESTTITGFCSLFLWCPSGTKIKYQLSVGKHMRAPDEDTYDGRMGHGHSNFCMLEAEITQDSVTVAVDILEVEKTQYVQSDLGSLQIYTGAVRSHIDQEAQILTNRNISRVEWRLINMEKKLANLPRGSSIYSPIFSAAGIREILLEFYPNGSQNTTKDGACAFYIRCPEGTSIVVTLFVGNYKKGPIVAHFDGSAGKGLPDFCEIAKEIEDDQLVLGLELQNQALEKEMKRSTLHLTS
;
A
#
# COMPACT_ATOMS: atom_id res chain seq x y z
N MET A 1 -98.30 -33.55 -7.94
CA MET A 1 -97.07 -33.11 -8.63
C MET A 1 -96.76 -31.61 -8.46
N SER A 2 -97.74 -30.71 -8.30
CA SER A 2 -97.48 -29.26 -8.19
C SER A 2 -96.79 -28.82 -6.88
N GLY A 3 -97.18 -29.36 -5.72
CA GLY A 3 -96.64 -28.90 -4.42
C GLY A 3 -95.20 -29.35 -4.10
N ASP A 4 -94.71 -30.40 -4.76
CA ASP A 4 -93.36 -30.95 -4.54
C ASP A 4 -92.28 -30.17 -5.32
N ILE A 5 -92.68 -29.55 -6.44
CA ILE A 5 -91.83 -28.65 -7.22
C ILE A 5 -91.69 -27.30 -6.51
N GLU A 6 -92.78 -26.80 -5.95
CA GLU A 6 -92.82 -25.53 -5.22
C GLU A 6 -91.98 -25.57 -3.93
N PHE A 7 -92.03 -26.70 -3.20
CA PHE A 7 -91.18 -26.92 -2.03
C PHE A 7 -89.69 -26.93 -2.39
N LYS A 8 -89.29 -27.66 -3.44
CA LYS A 8 -87.90 -27.71 -3.91
C LYS A 8 -87.40 -26.36 -4.42
N LEU A 9 -88.23 -25.57 -5.08
CA LEU A 9 -87.90 -24.21 -5.52
C LEU A 9 -87.63 -23.29 -4.33
N ASN A 10 -88.43 -23.40 -3.26
CA ASN A 10 -88.29 -22.57 -2.07
C ASN A 10 -87.04 -22.96 -1.26
N GLU A 11 -86.72 -24.26 -1.21
CA GLU A 11 -85.47 -24.76 -0.60
C GLU A 11 -84.23 -24.28 -1.37
N LEU A 12 -84.30 -24.28 -2.71
CA LEU A 12 -83.22 -23.80 -3.57
C LEU A 12 -83.01 -22.28 -3.46
N ASP A 13 -84.09 -21.50 -3.40
CA ASP A 13 -84.06 -20.05 -3.18
C ASP A 13 -83.48 -19.69 -1.81
N THR A 14 -83.85 -20.44 -0.78
CA THR A 14 -83.31 -20.26 0.58
C THR A 14 -81.80 -20.56 0.60
N ARG A 15 -81.37 -21.63 -0.07
CA ARG A 15 -79.95 -22.00 -0.15
C ARG A 15 -79.15 -20.95 -0.92
N TYR A 16 -79.66 -20.48 -2.05
CA TYR A 16 -79.03 -19.42 -2.84
C TYR A 16 -78.89 -18.12 -2.05
N LYS A 17 -79.92 -17.72 -1.28
CA LYS A 17 -79.88 -16.55 -0.41
C LYS A 17 -78.83 -16.68 0.70
N ASN A 18 -78.68 -17.86 1.29
CA ASN A 18 -77.67 -18.11 2.32
C ASN A 18 -76.26 -18.07 1.74
N ASP A 19 -76.02 -18.72 0.60
CA ASP A 19 -74.72 -18.71 -0.08
C ASP A 19 -74.33 -17.30 -0.51
N MET A 20 -75.27 -16.51 -1.03
CA MET A 20 -75.06 -15.10 -1.38
C MET A 20 -74.72 -14.25 -0.14
N ARG A 21 -75.34 -14.52 1.01
CA ARG A 21 -75.04 -13.81 2.25
C ARG A 21 -73.62 -14.13 2.73
N GLU A 22 -73.24 -15.41 2.76
CA GLU A 22 -71.90 -15.84 3.15
C GLU A 22 -70.82 -15.27 2.22
N MET A 23 -71.08 -15.27 0.91
CA MET A 23 -70.15 -14.70 -0.07
C MET A 23 -70.00 -13.19 0.11
N THR A 24 -71.09 -12.48 0.41
CA THR A 24 -71.05 -11.04 0.70
C THR A 24 -70.22 -10.73 1.95
N GLU A 25 -70.32 -11.54 3.00
CA GLU A 25 -69.52 -11.39 4.22
C GLU A 25 -68.03 -11.67 3.96
N LYS A 26 -67.71 -12.71 3.18
CA LYS A 26 -66.34 -13.01 2.75
C LYS A 26 -65.72 -11.88 1.93
N VAL A 27 -66.46 -11.29 1.00
CA VAL A 27 -66.00 -10.14 0.20
C VAL A 27 -65.67 -8.94 1.11
N LYS A 28 -66.55 -8.61 2.05
CA LYS A 28 -66.30 -7.52 3.02
C LYS A 28 -65.05 -7.76 3.87
N PHE A 29 -64.82 -9.00 4.30
CA PHE A 29 -63.62 -9.36 5.06
C PHE A 29 -62.36 -9.19 4.22
N LEU A 30 -62.37 -9.71 2.99
CA LEU A 30 -61.24 -9.59 2.07
C LEU A 30 -60.93 -8.14 1.68
N GLU A 31 -61.94 -7.31 1.49
CA GLU A 31 -61.76 -5.87 1.24
C GLU A 31 -61.08 -5.18 2.41
N LYS A 32 -61.46 -5.51 3.65
CA LYS A 32 -60.84 -4.96 4.86
C LYS A 32 -59.37 -5.38 4.97
N ASP A 33 -59.06 -6.64 4.69
CA ASP A 33 -57.70 -7.16 4.78
C ASP A 33 -56.80 -6.59 3.66
N ASN A 34 -57.34 -6.45 2.45
CA ASN A 34 -56.65 -5.83 1.32
C ASN A 34 -56.33 -4.34 1.60
N ASN A 35 -57.27 -3.61 2.21
CA ASN A 35 -57.03 -2.23 2.64
C ASN A 35 -55.96 -2.13 3.74
N SER A 36 -55.89 -3.11 4.66
CA SER A 36 -54.86 -3.20 5.69
C SER A 36 -53.47 -3.44 5.09
N LEU A 37 -53.39 -4.39 4.14
CA LEU A 37 -52.15 -4.70 3.43
C LEU A 37 -51.65 -3.52 2.59
N ARG A 38 -52.54 -2.77 1.93
CA ARG A 38 -52.19 -1.56 1.18
C ARG A 38 -51.53 -0.50 2.07
N ARG A 39 -52.09 -0.24 3.27
CA ARG A 39 -51.48 0.71 4.22
C ARG A 39 -50.10 0.28 4.67
N LYS A 40 -49.91 -1.01 4.99
CA LYS A 40 -48.59 -1.55 5.35
C LYS A 40 -47.58 -1.38 4.21
N LEU A 41 -48.02 -1.58 2.97
CA LEU A 41 -47.16 -1.41 1.79
C LEU A 41 -46.71 0.05 1.63
N GLU A 42 -47.61 1.01 1.88
CA GLU A 42 -47.30 2.45 1.87
C GLU A 42 -46.29 2.81 2.97
N ASP A 43 -46.49 2.33 4.20
CA ASP A 43 -45.57 2.56 5.32
C ASP A 43 -44.15 2.03 5.01
N HIS A 44 -44.06 0.83 4.43
CA HIS A 44 -42.78 0.24 4.02
C HIS A 44 -42.11 1.01 2.87
N ASP A 45 -42.87 1.55 1.91
CA ASP A 45 -42.30 2.34 0.81
C ASP A 45 -41.72 3.66 1.34
N ASP A 46 -42.39 4.30 2.31
CA ASP A 46 -41.88 5.50 2.97
C ASP A 46 -40.61 5.23 3.79
N GLU A 47 -40.55 4.09 4.49
CA GLU A 47 -39.35 3.65 5.22
C GLU A 47 -38.17 3.38 4.25
N LEU A 48 -38.43 2.73 3.11
CA LEU A 48 -37.43 2.51 2.07
C LEU A 48 -36.93 3.83 1.46
N ARG A 49 -37.82 4.79 1.22
CA ARG A 49 -37.44 6.13 0.73
C ARG A 49 -36.62 6.90 1.74
N SER A 50 -36.94 6.79 3.03
CA SER A 50 -36.17 7.40 4.12
C SER A 50 -34.77 6.80 4.21
N THR A 51 -34.68 5.47 4.15
CA THR A 51 -33.42 4.72 4.18
C THR A 51 -32.54 5.03 2.97
N ARG A 52 -33.12 5.09 1.76
CA ARG A 52 -32.40 5.52 0.55
C ARG A 52 -31.86 6.93 0.65
N ARG A 53 -32.62 7.88 1.22
CA ARG A 53 -32.15 9.26 1.44
C ARG A 53 -30.97 9.31 2.41
N LYS A 54 -31.03 8.56 3.52
CA LYS A 54 -29.90 8.43 4.46
C LYS A 54 -28.67 7.83 3.78
N MET A 55 -28.85 6.78 2.99
CA MET A 55 -27.78 6.11 2.24
C MET A 55 -27.12 7.06 1.22
N ALA A 56 -27.92 7.84 0.50
CA ALA A 56 -27.42 8.86 -0.44
C ALA A 56 -26.65 9.99 0.27
N SER A 57 -27.10 10.43 1.45
CA SER A 57 -26.37 11.43 2.25
C SER A 57 -25.04 10.89 2.80
N LEU A 58 -25.00 9.61 3.19
CA LEU A 58 -23.78 8.95 3.63
C LEU A 58 -22.79 8.77 2.47
N GLN A 59 -23.28 8.37 1.28
CA GLN A 59 -22.45 8.27 0.07
C GLN A 59 -21.92 9.64 -0.39
N ALA A 60 -22.71 10.71 -0.32
CA ALA A 60 -22.25 12.05 -0.66
C ALA A 60 -21.19 12.59 0.32
N SER A 61 -21.33 12.24 1.61
CA SER A 61 -20.36 12.60 2.65
C SER A 61 -19.06 11.78 2.54
N SER A 62 -19.16 10.50 2.16
CA SER A 62 -18.01 9.62 1.88
C SER A 62 -17.25 10.08 0.62
N ASN A 63 -17.95 10.37 -0.48
CA ASN A 63 -17.30 10.80 -1.73
C ASN A 63 -16.55 12.14 -1.64
N SER A 64 -16.94 13.03 -0.73
CA SER A 64 -16.32 14.37 -0.60
C SER A 64 -15.08 14.41 0.32
N LEU A 65 -14.87 13.41 1.16
CA LEU A 65 -13.75 13.34 2.12
C LEU A 65 -12.80 12.14 1.89
N GLU A 66 -13.25 11.06 1.25
CA GLU A 66 -12.45 9.85 1.05
C GLU A 66 -11.70 9.82 -0.29
N SER A 67 -12.16 10.56 -1.31
CA SER A 67 -11.66 10.40 -2.69
C SER A 67 -10.17 10.72 -2.90
N THR A 68 -9.48 11.43 -2.00
CA THR A 68 -8.07 11.79 -2.17
C THR A 68 -7.11 10.93 -1.34
N SER A 69 -7.50 10.48 -0.14
CA SER A 69 -6.58 9.75 0.75
C SER A 69 -6.37 8.28 0.37
N HIS A 70 -7.30 7.67 -0.37
CA HIS A 70 -7.17 6.28 -0.85
C HIS A 70 -6.03 6.09 -1.86
N ASP A 71 -5.68 7.14 -2.61
CA ASP A 71 -4.67 7.07 -3.67
C ASP A 71 -3.31 7.64 -3.23
N VAL A 72 -3.23 8.28 -2.05
CA VAL A 72 -1.96 8.79 -1.50
C VAL A 72 -1.07 7.62 -1.11
N ARG A 73 -0.01 7.41 -1.91
CA ARG A 73 1.05 6.42 -1.66
C ARG A 73 2.16 6.97 -0.79
N ARG A 74 2.61 8.20 -1.05
CA ARG A 74 3.75 8.81 -0.38
C ARG A 74 3.31 10.03 0.41
N VAL A 75 3.74 10.10 1.67
CA VAL A 75 3.51 11.25 2.54
C VAL A 75 4.87 11.78 2.98
N GLU A 76 5.08 13.08 2.78
CA GLU A 76 6.32 13.77 3.15
C GLU A 76 6.03 14.84 4.20
N TRP A 77 6.87 14.88 5.23
CA TRP A 77 6.83 15.86 6.30
C TRP A 77 8.19 16.56 6.39
N THR A 78 8.21 17.85 6.05
CA THR A 78 9.44 18.66 6.10
C THR A 78 9.52 19.42 7.41
N ILE A 79 10.66 19.29 8.10
CA ILE A 79 10.95 19.90 9.39
C ILE A 79 11.99 21.01 9.16
N PRO A 80 11.59 22.29 9.21
CA PRO A 80 12.52 23.41 9.10
C PRO A 80 13.25 23.67 10.42
N GLY A 81 14.40 24.35 10.33
CA GLY A 81 15.20 24.75 11.50
C GLY A 81 15.77 23.56 12.25
N ILE A 82 16.13 22.49 11.53
CA ILE A 82 16.48 21.21 12.16
C ILE A 82 17.78 21.32 12.97
N ARG A 83 18.73 22.18 12.57
CA ARG A 83 20.00 22.34 13.28
C ARG A 83 19.82 22.94 14.67
N ASP A 84 18.89 23.87 14.83
CA ASP A 84 18.59 24.44 16.15
C ASP A 84 17.92 23.41 17.06
N ARG A 85 17.07 22.56 16.50
CA ARG A 85 16.48 21.42 17.24
C ARG A 85 17.55 20.43 17.68
N LEU A 86 18.53 20.13 16.84
CA LEU A 86 19.64 19.24 17.20
C LEU A 86 20.46 19.76 18.39
N LYS A 87 20.62 21.09 18.50
CA LYS A 87 21.30 21.72 19.63
C LYS A 87 20.44 21.77 20.89
N ALA A 88 19.13 21.96 20.73
CA ALA A 88 18.21 22.21 21.85
C ALA A 88 17.63 20.93 22.47
N GLN A 89 17.62 19.81 21.75
CA GLN A 89 16.99 18.57 22.19
C GLN A 89 18.01 17.50 22.51
N ASP A 90 17.85 16.83 23.64
CA ASP A 90 18.66 15.67 23.98
C ASP A 90 18.24 14.42 23.20
N LYS A 91 19.12 13.42 23.17
CA LYS A 91 18.78 12.08 22.70
C LYS A 91 17.58 11.52 23.47
N GLY A 92 16.68 10.82 22.78
CA GLY A 92 15.43 10.32 23.35
C GLY A 92 14.24 11.27 23.14
N MET A 93 14.46 12.50 22.69
CA MET A 93 13.36 13.43 22.41
C MET A 93 12.82 13.23 21.00
N SER A 94 11.53 12.89 20.88
CA SER A 94 10.82 12.81 19.60
C SER A 94 10.09 14.08 19.23
N ILE A 95 9.86 14.22 17.92
CA ILE A 95 8.91 15.12 17.31
C ILE A 95 7.94 14.31 16.45
N TRP A 96 6.70 14.76 16.40
CA TRP A 96 5.59 14.04 15.77
C TRP A 96 5.06 14.81 14.57
N SER A 97 4.78 14.08 13.49
CA SER A 97 4.04 14.67 12.38
C SER A 97 2.61 14.98 12.81
N PRO A 98 1.92 15.90 12.12
CA PRO A 98 0.46 15.91 12.11
C PRO A 98 -0.07 14.52 11.76
N GLU A 99 -1.26 14.19 12.26
CA GLU A 99 -1.99 13.01 11.79
C GLU A 99 -2.33 13.16 10.30
N PHE A 100 -2.22 12.06 9.57
CA PHE A 100 -2.57 12.03 8.15
C PHE A 100 -3.30 10.74 7.77
N SER A 101 -3.87 10.75 6.58
CA SER A 101 -4.52 9.61 5.97
C SER A 101 -3.86 9.26 4.65
N ALA A 102 -3.61 7.97 4.43
CA ALA A 102 -3.00 7.46 3.22
C ALA A 102 -3.41 6.00 2.97
N ARG A 103 -3.61 5.63 1.70
CA ARG A 103 -4.16 4.34 1.27
C ARG A 103 -5.42 3.92 2.05
N GLY A 104 -6.27 4.90 2.38
CA GLY A 104 -7.51 4.71 3.12
C GLY A 104 -7.33 4.40 4.60
N ILE A 105 -6.11 4.38 5.14
CA ILE A 105 -5.85 4.33 6.58
C ILE A 105 -5.92 5.76 7.12
N ASN A 106 -6.60 5.95 8.25
CA ASN A 106 -6.74 7.23 8.93
C ASN A 106 -5.96 7.23 10.24
N GLY A 107 -5.49 8.39 10.69
CA GLY A 107 -4.81 8.55 11.97
C GLY A 107 -3.39 7.98 11.99
N ILE A 108 -2.70 8.00 10.84
CA ILE A 108 -1.29 7.61 10.74
C ILE A 108 -0.43 8.79 11.23
N GLN A 109 0.68 8.51 11.89
CA GLN A 109 1.69 9.51 12.25
C GLN A 109 3.11 8.99 12.04
N LEU A 110 4.04 9.93 11.82
CA LEU A 110 5.47 9.68 11.92
C LEU A 110 5.99 10.21 13.26
N GLU A 111 6.78 9.40 13.93
CA GLU A 111 7.55 9.80 15.11
C GLU A 111 9.04 9.81 14.75
N PHE A 112 9.67 10.97 14.88
CA PHE A 112 11.05 11.19 14.48
C PHE A 112 11.89 11.64 15.68
N PHE A 113 13.05 11.02 15.88
CA PHE A 113 14.02 11.37 16.92
C PHE A 113 15.28 11.90 16.24
N PRO A 114 15.46 13.24 16.15
CA PRO A 114 16.59 13.81 15.42
C PRO A 114 17.96 13.37 15.96
N ASN A 115 18.10 13.30 17.30
CA ASN A 115 19.31 12.85 18.00
C ASN A 115 19.30 11.35 18.34
N GLY A 116 18.38 10.59 17.74
CA GLY A 116 18.16 9.17 18.05
C GLY A 116 17.30 8.97 19.31
N ARG A 117 16.67 7.80 19.43
CA ARG A 117 15.97 7.37 20.65
C ARG A 117 16.93 6.73 21.66
N GLU A 118 16.47 6.32 22.85
CA GLU A 118 17.39 5.76 23.86
C GLU A 118 18.17 4.55 23.35
N SER A 119 17.52 3.66 22.58
CA SER A 119 18.14 2.46 22.03
C SER A 119 18.95 2.69 20.75
N THR A 120 19.11 3.93 20.28
CA THR A 120 20.03 4.24 19.18
C THR A 120 21.45 4.04 19.67
N THR A 121 22.22 3.19 19.00
CA THR A 121 23.57 2.82 19.43
C THR A 121 24.65 3.58 18.68
N ILE A 122 24.31 4.15 17.51
CA ILE A 122 25.27 4.85 16.65
C ILE A 122 25.12 6.36 16.84
N THR A 123 26.17 7.03 17.29
CA THR A 123 26.19 8.49 17.49
C THR A 123 25.89 9.22 16.18
N GLY A 124 25.01 10.23 16.24
CA GLY A 124 24.60 11.03 15.08
C GLY A 124 23.51 10.40 14.21
N PHE A 125 23.11 9.15 14.49
CA PHE A 125 21.99 8.53 13.79
C PHE A 125 20.66 9.02 14.37
N CYS A 126 19.71 9.33 13.49
CA CYS A 126 18.33 9.58 13.88
C CYS A 126 17.53 8.27 14.01
N SER A 127 16.31 8.38 14.54
CA SER A 127 15.32 7.30 14.54
C SER A 127 14.02 7.74 13.90
N LEU A 128 13.32 6.84 13.23
CA LEU A 128 12.04 7.13 12.57
C LEU A 128 11.11 5.93 12.71
N PHE A 129 9.86 6.20 13.10
CA PHE A 129 8.82 5.21 13.31
C PHE A 129 7.51 5.63 12.66
N LEU A 130 6.77 4.64 12.14
CA LEU A 130 5.42 4.75 11.63
C LEU A 130 4.42 4.24 12.67
N TRP A 131 3.46 5.08 12.99
CA TRP A 131 2.34 4.77 13.87
C TRP A 131 1.07 4.59 13.05
N CYS A 132 0.46 3.42 13.14
CA CYS A 132 -0.80 3.09 12.45
C CYS A 132 -1.87 2.62 13.45
N PRO A 133 -3.16 2.73 13.10
CA PRO A 133 -4.26 2.20 13.91
C PRO A 133 -4.27 0.67 13.94
N SER A 134 -4.87 0.11 15.00
CA SER A 134 -5.08 -1.34 15.18
C SER A 134 -5.89 -1.95 14.02
N GLY A 135 -5.66 -3.23 13.73
CA GLY A 135 -6.32 -3.99 12.66
C GLY A 135 -5.76 -3.74 11.26
N THR A 136 -4.57 -3.13 11.18
CA THR A 136 -3.91 -2.78 9.92
C THR A 136 -2.65 -3.62 9.73
N LYS A 137 -2.54 -4.31 8.60
CA LYS A 137 -1.28 -4.87 8.12
C LYS A 137 -0.80 -4.04 6.93
N ILE A 138 0.44 -3.58 7.00
CA ILE A 138 0.97 -2.58 6.07
C ILE A 138 2.41 -2.93 5.69
N LYS A 139 2.67 -2.85 4.39
CA LYS A 139 4.03 -2.86 3.82
C LYS A 139 4.40 -1.43 3.47
N TYR A 140 5.53 -0.93 3.98
CA TYR A 140 5.91 0.46 3.82
C TYR A 140 7.42 0.65 3.73
N GLN A 141 7.85 1.79 3.18
CA GLN A 141 9.25 2.19 3.13
C GLN A 141 9.42 3.56 3.77
N LEU A 142 10.33 3.67 4.75
CA LEU A 142 10.63 4.93 5.43
C LEU A 142 11.82 5.64 4.79
N SER A 143 11.84 6.97 4.89
CA SER A 143 12.97 7.80 4.45
C SER A 143 13.19 9.06 5.30
N VAL A 144 14.46 9.48 5.34
CA VAL A 144 14.93 10.73 5.93
C VAL A 144 15.85 11.39 4.91
N GLY A 145 15.48 12.56 4.41
CA GLY A 145 16.11 13.22 3.26
C GLY A 145 16.07 12.32 2.03
N LYS A 146 17.25 11.94 1.54
CA LYS A 146 17.42 11.00 0.41
C LYS A 146 17.82 9.60 0.87
N HIS A 147 18.02 9.38 2.17
CA HIS A 147 18.28 8.06 2.73
C HIS A 147 16.98 7.28 2.93
N MET A 148 16.95 6.04 2.45
CA MET A 148 15.82 5.14 2.61
C MET A 148 16.27 3.79 3.17
N ARG A 149 15.38 3.18 3.96
CA ARG A 149 15.57 1.81 4.47
C ARG A 149 14.87 0.80 3.57
N ALA A 150 15.16 -0.48 3.77
CA ALA A 150 14.41 -1.55 3.13
C ALA A 150 12.93 -1.44 3.53
N PRO A 151 12.00 -1.92 2.68
CA PRO A 151 10.60 -2.01 3.05
C PRO A 151 10.41 -2.91 4.26
N ASP A 152 9.60 -2.44 5.21
CA ASP A 152 9.14 -3.20 6.36
C ASP A 152 7.70 -3.66 6.13
N GLU A 153 7.31 -4.76 6.77
CA GLU A 153 5.93 -5.26 6.78
C GLU A 153 5.52 -5.53 8.23
N ASP A 154 4.53 -4.80 8.71
CA ASP A 154 4.10 -4.84 10.10
C ASP A 154 2.59 -5.04 10.21
N THR A 155 2.18 -5.75 11.26
CA THR A 155 0.79 -5.89 11.68
C THR A 155 0.58 -5.13 12.98
N TYR A 156 -0.36 -4.20 12.96
CA TYR A 156 -0.68 -3.33 14.08
C TYR A 156 -1.88 -3.92 14.83
N ASP A 157 -1.61 -4.64 15.92
CA ASP A 157 -2.66 -5.15 16.82
C ASP A 157 -3.14 -4.07 17.80
N GLY A 158 -2.36 -3.00 17.95
CA GLY A 158 -2.63 -1.83 18.77
C GLY A 158 -1.93 -0.60 18.17
N ARG A 159 -2.21 0.58 18.74
CA ARG A 159 -1.49 1.80 18.35
C ARG A 159 -0.07 1.75 18.91
N MET A 160 0.89 1.36 18.09
CA MET A 160 2.32 1.30 18.42
C MET A 160 3.18 1.79 17.24
N GLY A 161 4.41 2.21 17.52
CA GLY A 161 5.36 2.66 16.51
C GLY A 161 6.26 1.53 16.01
N HIS A 162 6.27 1.28 14.71
CA HIS A 162 7.22 0.37 14.05
C HIS A 162 8.21 1.16 13.21
N GLY A 163 9.48 0.74 13.18
CA GLY A 163 10.54 1.47 12.48
C GLY A 163 11.92 1.21 13.07
N HIS A 164 12.86 2.15 12.87
CA HIS A 164 14.28 1.89 13.12
C HIS A 164 14.89 2.87 14.12
N SER A 165 15.56 2.32 15.13
CA SER A 165 16.32 3.11 16.12
C SER A 165 17.62 3.67 15.55
N ASN A 166 18.28 2.92 14.67
CA ASN A 166 19.50 3.37 13.98
C ASN A 166 19.14 3.63 12.51
N PHE A 167 18.36 4.68 12.23
CA PHE A 167 17.82 4.92 10.89
C PHE A 167 18.93 5.35 9.92
N CYS A 168 19.46 6.57 10.04
CA CYS A 168 20.56 7.07 9.21
C CYS A 168 21.32 8.20 9.90
N MET A 169 22.51 8.54 9.39
CA MET A 169 23.25 9.72 9.81
C MET A 169 22.50 11.00 9.37
N LEU A 170 21.93 11.74 10.32
CA LEU A 170 21.03 12.84 10.00
C LEU A 170 21.73 14.00 9.28
N GLU A 171 22.95 14.35 9.68
CA GLU A 171 23.70 15.49 9.12
C GLU A 171 23.96 15.37 7.61
N ALA A 172 23.97 14.15 7.06
CA ALA A 172 24.13 13.90 5.62
C ALA A 172 22.84 14.18 4.83
N GLU A 173 21.69 14.20 5.50
CA GLU A 173 20.35 14.30 4.90
C GLU A 173 19.72 15.69 5.06
N ILE A 174 20.34 16.59 5.83
CA ILE A 174 19.90 17.98 6.00
C ILE A 174 20.20 18.78 4.73
N THR A 175 19.16 19.43 4.19
CA THR A 175 19.25 20.34 3.05
C THR A 175 18.68 21.70 3.45
N GLN A 176 19.45 22.78 3.27
CA GLN A 176 19.01 24.15 3.57
C GLN A 176 18.41 24.31 4.99
N ASP A 177 19.05 23.72 6.01
CA ASP A 177 18.58 23.69 7.41
C ASP A 177 17.17 23.09 7.61
N SER A 178 16.79 22.20 6.70
CA SER A 178 15.58 21.40 6.80
C SER A 178 15.88 19.93 6.55
N VAL A 179 15.00 19.07 7.07
CA VAL A 179 15.01 17.65 6.71
C VAL A 179 13.58 17.21 6.39
N THR A 180 13.43 16.41 5.34
CA THR A 180 12.15 15.78 5.00
C THR A 180 12.15 14.34 5.47
N VAL A 181 11.18 13.96 6.29
CA VAL A 181 10.91 12.56 6.62
C VAL A 181 9.69 12.10 5.86
N ALA A 182 9.67 10.86 5.39
CA ALA A 182 8.57 10.38 4.57
C ALA A 182 8.32 8.88 4.73
N VAL A 183 7.10 8.49 4.38
CA VAL A 183 6.68 7.09 4.25
C VAL A 183 6.06 6.87 2.89
N ASP A 184 6.47 5.79 2.23
CA ASP A 184 5.80 5.20 1.08
C ASP A 184 4.99 3.99 1.55
N ILE A 185 3.66 4.08 1.46
CA ILE A 185 2.74 2.98 1.76
C ILE A 185 2.58 2.13 0.51
N LEU A 186 3.15 0.93 0.54
CA LEU A 186 3.27 0.04 -0.60
C LEU A 186 2.03 -0.85 -0.73
N GLU A 187 1.62 -1.45 0.39
CA GLU A 187 0.48 -2.36 0.46
C GLU A 187 -0.24 -2.19 1.79
N VAL A 188 -1.56 -2.36 1.77
CA VAL A 188 -2.43 -2.27 2.96
C VAL A 188 -3.43 -3.40 2.91
N GLU A 189 -3.49 -4.16 3.99
CA GLU A 189 -4.50 -5.16 4.30
C GLU A 189 -5.23 -4.72 5.56
N LYS A 190 -6.54 -4.47 5.45
CA LYS A 190 -7.38 -4.17 6.60
C LYS A 190 -8.28 -5.33 6.93
N THR A 191 -8.30 -5.68 8.21
CA THR A 191 -9.25 -6.63 8.77
C THR A 191 -10.37 -5.87 9.47
N GLN A 192 -11.61 -6.03 9.02
CA GLN A 192 -12.79 -5.51 9.70
C GLN A 192 -13.61 -6.66 10.27
N TYR A 193 -14.07 -6.50 11.51
CA TYR A 193 -15.02 -7.41 12.13
C TYR A 193 -16.40 -6.77 12.10
N VAL A 194 -17.35 -7.44 11.45
CA VAL A 194 -18.76 -7.09 11.53
C VAL A 194 -19.41 -8.04 12.52
N GLN A 195 -19.79 -7.51 13.67
CA GLN A 195 -20.48 -8.27 14.71
C GLN A 195 -21.98 -8.34 14.37
N SER A 196 -22.57 -9.53 14.47
CA SER A 196 -24.01 -9.73 14.39
C SER A 196 -24.47 -10.73 15.46
N ASP A 197 -25.77 -10.78 15.72
CA ASP A 197 -26.38 -11.71 16.67
C ASP A 197 -26.15 -13.19 16.30
N LEU A 198 -25.79 -13.46 15.04
CA LEU A 198 -25.54 -14.80 14.49
C LEU A 198 -24.05 -15.18 14.45
N GLY A 199 -23.14 -14.26 14.82
CA GLY A 199 -21.69 -14.48 14.78
C GLY A 199 -20.92 -13.27 14.25
N SER A 200 -19.60 -13.41 14.16
CA SER A 200 -18.69 -12.40 13.59
C SER A 200 -18.34 -12.73 12.14
N LEU A 201 -18.51 -11.75 11.25
CA LEU A 201 -17.99 -11.80 9.88
C LEU A 201 -16.68 -11.01 9.82
N GLN A 202 -15.61 -11.67 9.38
CA GLN A 202 -14.32 -11.03 9.14
C GLN A 202 -14.20 -10.66 7.66
N ILE A 203 -14.05 -9.37 7.37
CA ILE A 203 -13.90 -8.84 6.02
C ILE A 203 -12.45 -8.39 5.85
N TYR A 204 -11.77 -8.94 4.84
CA TYR A 204 -10.46 -8.50 4.41
C TYR A 204 -10.63 -7.54 3.23
N THR A 205 -10.19 -6.29 3.39
CA THR A 205 -10.20 -5.31 2.30
C THR A 205 -8.77 -4.97 1.91
N GLY A 206 -8.41 -5.30 0.67
CA GLY A 206 -7.23 -4.76 0.00
C GLY A 206 -7.61 -3.52 -0.79
N ALA A 207 -6.69 -2.57 -0.94
CA ALA A 207 -6.92 -1.42 -1.80
C ALA A 207 -6.91 -1.88 -3.27
N VAL A 208 -8.08 -2.26 -3.83
CA VAL A 208 -8.23 -2.74 -5.22
C VAL A 208 -7.51 -1.84 -6.22
N ARG A 209 -7.58 -0.53 -6.01
CA ARG A 209 -6.88 0.44 -6.85
C ARG A 209 -5.36 0.36 -6.77
N SER A 210 -4.79 0.03 -5.60
CA SER A 210 -3.36 -0.22 -5.44
C SER A 210 -2.89 -1.38 -6.31
N HIS A 211 -3.67 -2.46 -6.38
CA HIS A 211 -3.35 -3.59 -7.26
C HIS A 211 -3.42 -3.18 -8.75
N ILE A 212 -4.42 -2.38 -9.14
CA ILE A 212 -4.51 -1.86 -10.52
C ILE A 212 -3.31 -0.98 -10.87
N ASP A 213 -2.93 -0.07 -9.96
CA ASP A 213 -1.79 0.84 -10.17
C ASP A 213 -0.48 0.05 -10.30
N GLN A 214 -0.28 -0.97 -9.47
CA GLN A 214 0.89 -1.86 -9.53
C GLN A 214 0.96 -2.59 -10.89
N GLU A 215 -0.15 -3.18 -11.34
CA GLU A 215 -0.20 -3.89 -12.63
C GLU A 215 0.01 -2.92 -13.81
N ALA A 216 -0.56 -1.71 -13.76
CA ALA A 216 -0.31 -0.66 -14.75
C ALA A 216 1.17 -0.23 -14.76
N GLN A 217 1.81 -0.14 -13.59
CA GLN A 217 3.23 0.19 -13.47
C GLN A 217 4.12 -0.90 -14.09
N ILE A 218 3.77 -2.17 -13.95
CA ILE A 218 4.49 -3.29 -14.59
C ILE A 218 4.38 -3.19 -16.12
N LEU A 219 3.18 -2.91 -16.64
CA LEU A 219 2.94 -2.79 -18.08
C LEU A 219 3.69 -1.60 -18.69
N THR A 220 3.66 -0.45 -18.03
CA THR A 220 4.36 0.76 -18.48
C THR A 220 5.88 0.60 -18.43
N ASN A 221 6.40 -0.03 -17.38
CA ASN A 221 7.84 -0.25 -17.22
C ASN A 221 8.36 -1.53 -17.89
N ARG A 222 7.50 -2.23 -18.65
CA ARG A 222 7.82 -3.52 -19.26
C ARG A 222 9.05 -3.46 -20.17
N ASN A 223 9.20 -2.37 -20.92
CA ASN A 223 10.30 -2.17 -21.88
C ASN A 223 11.49 -1.42 -21.29
N ILE A 224 11.49 -1.13 -19.98
CA ILE A 224 12.63 -0.51 -19.31
C ILE A 224 13.71 -1.58 -19.11
N SER A 225 14.85 -1.38 -19.77
CA SER A 225 16.03 -2.24 -19.68
C SER A 225 17.16 -1.64 -18.87
N ARG A 226 17.11 -0.36 -18.49
CA ARG A 226 18.12 0.30 -17.67
C ARG A 226 17.47 1.15 -16.61
N VAL A 227 17.96 1.03 -15.38
CA VAL A 227 17.52 1.80 -14.23
C VAL A 227 18.73 2.44 -13.58
N GLU A 228 18.64 3.74 -13.33
CA GLU A 228 19.67 4.55 -12.69
C GLU A 228 19.16 5.11 -11.37
N TRP A 229 19.99 5.00 -10.35
CA TRP A 229 19.77 5.56 -9.03
C TRP A 229 20.92 6.51 -8.69
N ARG A 230 20.57 7.77 -8.47
CA ARG A 230 21.51 8.83 -8.14
C ARG A 230 21.56 9.05 -6.63
N LEU A 231 22.76 8.94 -6.08
CA LEU A 231 23.12 9.32 -4.72
C LEU A 231 23.86 10.66 -4.74
N ILE A 232 23.66 11.43 -3.67
CA ILE A 232 24.26 12.76 -3.45
C ILE A 232 24.91 12.79 -2.07
N ASN A 233 25.74 13.80 -1.79
CA ASN A 233 26.43 13.98 -0.51
C ASN A 233 27.30 12.77 -0.13
N MET A 234 27.99 12.20 -1.12
CA MET A 234 28.77 10.97 -0.97
C MET A 234 29.94 11.10 0.00
N GLU A 235 30.63 12.24 0.04
CA GLU A 235 31.70 12.52 1.01
C GLU A 235 31.19 12.38 2.44
N LYS A 236 30.04 13.02 2.74
CA LYS A 236 29.41 12.90 4.06
C LYS A 236 28.96 11.48 4.35
N LYS A 237 28.37 10.78 3.37
CA LYS A 237 27.95 9.38 3.55
C LYS A 237 29.14 8.48 3.83
N LEU A 238 30.24 8.64 3.10
CA LEU A 238 31.46 7.85 3.28
C LEU A 238 32.13 8.11 4.63
N ALA A 239 32.22 9.36 5.07
CA ALA A 239 32.84 9.71 6.34
C ALA A 239 32.07 9.17 7.56
N ASN A 240 30.75 8.99 7.43
CA ASN A 240 29.86 8.78 8.59
C ASN A 240 29.12 7.44 8.61
N LEU A 241 29.02 6.72 7.49
CA LEU A 241 28.41 5.39 7.46
C LEU A 241 29.46 4.34 7.80
N PRO A 242 29.36 3.59 8.91
CA PRO A 242 30.29 2.51 9.16
C PRO A 242 30.14 1.38 8.12
N ARG A 243 31.20 0.60 7.92
CA ARG A 243 31.13 -0.65 7.14
C ARG A 243 29.96 -1.51 7.65
N GLY A 244 29.25 -2.14 6.71
CA GLY A 244 28.02 -2.88 7.00
C GLY A 244 26.75 -2.02 7.00
N SER A 245 26.86 -0.70 6.84
CA SER A 245 25.70 0.17 6.63
C SER A 245 25.30 0.20 5.15
N SER A 246 24.04 -0.12 4.86
CA SER A 246 23.46 -0.01 3.54
C SER A 246 22.52 1.18 3.38
N ILE A 247 22.31 1.55 2.12
CA ILE A 247 21.30 2.49 1.64
C ILE A 247 20.50 1.75 0.58
N TYR A 248 19.19 2.01 0.52
CA TYR A 248 18.29 1.35 -0.43
C TYR A 248 17.70 2.34 -1.44
N SER A 249 17.46 1.87 -2.66
CA SER A 249 16.67 2.62 -3.63
C SER A 249 15.19 2.61 -3.25
N PRO A 250 14.35 3.40 -3.94
CA PRO A 250 12.93 3.10 -4.00
C PRO A 250 12.69 1.71 -4.56
N ILE A 251 11.58 1.08 -4.18
CA ILE A 251 11.08 -0.07 -4.94
C ILE A 251 10.66 0.41 -6.32
N PHE A 252 11.03 -0.34 -7.36
CA PHE A 252 10.60 -0.07 -8.74
C PHE A 252 10.23 -1.36 -9.47
N SER A 253 9.60 -1.19 -10.64
CA SER A 253 9.42 -2.23 -11.64
C SER A 253 10.22 -1.90 -12.90
N ALA A 254 10.78 -2.91 -13.53
CA ALA A 254 11.48 -2.79 -14.81
C ALA A 254 11.52 -4.16 -15.49
N ALA A 255 11.61 -4.19 -16.83
CA ALA A 255 11.62 -5.43 -17.60
C ALA A 255 10.44 -6.38 -17.28
N GLY A 256 9.28 -5.85 -16.89
CA GLY A 256 8.11 -6.65 -16.49
C GLY A 256 8.26 -7.36 -15.14
N ILE A 257 9.31 -7.04 -14.38
CA ILE A 257 9.57 -7.55 -13.04
C ILE A 257 9.11 -6.51 -12.02
N ARG A 258 8.37 -6.96 -11.02
CA ARG A 258 7.90 -6.13 -9.90
C ARG A 258 8.86 -6.16 -8.72
N GLU A 259 8.70 -5.17 -7.87
CA GLU A 259 9.35 -5.09 -6.55
C GLU A 259 10.87 -5.26 -6.55
N ILE A 260 11.55 -4.68 -7.55
CA ILE A 260 13.01 -4.64 -7.57
C ILE A 260 13.48 -3.59 -6.57
N LEU A 261 14.51 -3.94 -5.80
CA LEU A 261 15.15 -3.06 -4.83
C LEU A 261 16.67 -3.15 -4.96
N LEU A 262 17.33 -2.00 -5.03
CA LEU A 262 18.79 -1.90 -4.98
C LEU A 262 19.24 -1.70 -3.55
N GLU A 263 20.28 -2.41 -3.14
CA GLU A 263 20.90 -2.33 -1.82
C GLU A 263 22.39 -2.05 -1.99
N PHE A 264 22.82 -0.88 -1.54
CA PHE A 264 24.19 -0.39 -1.73
C PHE A 264 24.87 -0.13 -0.40
N TYR A 265 26.11 -0.59 -0.25
CA TYR A 265 26.95 -0.38 0.92
C TYR A 265 28.16 0.49 0.53
N PRO A 266 28.12 1.81 0.79
CA PRO A 266 29.17 2.71 0.34
C PRO A 266 30.56 2.34 0.88
N ASN A 267 30.63 1.94 2.16
CA ASN A 267 31.86 1.53 2.85
C ASN A 267 32.05 0.00 2.93
N GLY A 268 31.37 -0.73 2.03
CA GLY A 268 31.36 -2.19 2.02
C GLY A 268 30.34 -2.80 2.97
N SER A 269 29.92 -4.03 2.67
CA SER A 269 29.13 -4.86 3.57
C SER A 269 30.03 -5.55 4.60
N GLN A 270 29.44 -6.32 5.52
CA GLN A 270 30.23 -7.13 6.46
C GLN A 270 31.07 -8.20 5.77
N ASN A 271 30.72 -8.56 4.54
CA ASN A 271 31.41 -9.57 3.75
C ASN A 271 32.45 -8.96 2.79
N THR A 272 32.58 -7.62 2.75
CA THR A 272 33.58 -6.94 1.93
C THR A 272 34.97 -7.20 2.48
N THR A 273 35.84 -7.74 1.63
CA THR A 273 37.22 -8.11 1.98
C THR A 273 38.23 -7.06 1.56
N LYS A 274 37.87 -6.18 0.61
CA LYS A 274 38.76 -5.15 0.08
C LYS A 274 38.46 -3.79 0.72
N ASP A 275 39.48 -3.16 1.28
CA ASP A 275 39.36 -1.81 1.82
C ASP A 275 39.11 -0.79 0.70
N GLY A 276 38.23 0.17 0.98
CA GLY A 276 37.75 1.14 -0.01
C GLY A 276 36.76 0.58 -1.05
N ALA A 277 36.45 -0.72 -1.02
CA ALA A 277 35.45 -1.29 -1.92
C ALA A 277 34.02 -1.10 -1.39
N CYS A 278 33.09 -0.77 -2.29
CA CYS A 278 31.67 -0.82 -1.99
C CYS A 278 31.10 -2.22 -2.26
N ALA A 279 29.97 -2.54 -1.61
CA ALA A 279 29.17 -3.70 -1.96
C ALA A 279 27.85 -3.28 -2.62
N PHE A 280 27.40 -4.07 -3.60
CA PHE A 280 26.18 -3.76 -4.33
C PHE A 280 25.37 -5.02 -4.61
N TYR A 281 24.11 -5.00 -4.18
CA TYR A 281 23.15 -6.08 -4.28
C TYR A 281 21.84 -5.61 -4.90
N ILE A 282 21.17 -6.55 -5.55
CA ILE A 282 19.79 -6.42 -6.01
C ILE A 282 18.93 -7.41 -5.23
N ARG A 283 17.71 -7.01 -4.90
CA ARG A 283 16.65 -7.86 -4.36
C ARG A 283 15.48 -7.86 -5.34
N CYS A 284 14.90 -9.04 -5.51
CA CYS A 284 13.69 -9.27 -6.31
C CYS A 284 12.80 -10.27 -5.56
N PRO A 285 11.51 -10.36 -5.91
CA PRO A 285 10.61 -11.38 -5.36
C PRO A 285 11.13 -12.80 -5.57
N GLU A 286 10.77 -13.68 -4.64
CA GLU A 286 11.01 -15.12 -4.76
C GLU A 286 10.40 -15.67 -6.07
N GLY A 287 11.10 -16.61 -6.70
CA GLY A 287 10.76 -17.18 -8.00
C GLY A 287 11.25 -16.34 -9.20
N THR A 288 11.79 -15.15 -8.97
CA THR A 288 12.30 -14.30 -10.06
C THR A 288 13.62 -14.84 -10.60
N SER A 289 13.78 -14.82 -11.92
CA SER A 289 15.04 -15.13 -12.61
C SER A 289 15.36 -14.02 -13.60
N ILE A 290 16.57 -13.45 -13.51
CA ILE A 290 17.00 -12.32 -14.35
C ILE A 290 18.39 -12.54 -14.92
N VAL A 291 18.67 -11.83 -16.01
CA VAL A 291 20.04 -11.60 -16.48
C VAL A 291 20.31 -10.10 -16.38
N VAL A 292 21.31 -9.73 -15.60
CA VAL A 292 21.54 -8.35 -15.17
C VAL A 292 23.01 -7.95 -15.27
N THR A 293 23.27 -6.72 -15.67
CA THR A 293 24.56 -6.04 -15.49
C THR A 293 24.38 -4.95 -14.45
N LEU A 294 25.11 -5.06 -13.34
CA LEU A 294 25.14 -4.04 -12.30
C LEU A 294 26.21 -2.99 -12.65
N PHE A 295 26.00 -1.73 -12.26
CA PHE A 295 27.00 -0.68 -12.41
C PHE A 295 27.03 0.30 -11.24
N VAL A 296 28.20 0.87 -10.99
CA VAL A 296 28.49 1.93 -10.01
C VAL A 296 29.47 2.89 -10.71
N GLY A 297 29.03 4.11 -10.97
CA GLY A 297 29.73 5.06 -11.83
C GLY A 297 29.95 4.48 -13.23
N ASN A 298 31.23 4.44 -13.64
CA ASN A 298 31.66 3.88 -14.91
C ASN A 298 31.98 2.39 -14.83
N TYR A 299 32.17 1.86 -13.61
CA TYR A 299 32.44 0.44 -13.41
C TYR A 299 31.18 -0.42 -13.57
N LYS A 300 31.29 -1.51 -14.35
CA LYS A 300 30.19 -2.45 -14.61
C LYS A 300 30.59 -3.88 -14.33
N LYS A 301 29.62 -4.70 -13.92
CA LYS A 301 29.79 -6.14 -13.77
C LYS A 301 28.55 -6.90 -14.25
N GLY A 302 28.73 -7.71 -15.27
CA GLY A 302 27.68 -8.49 -15.92
C GLY A 302 28.06 -8.93 -17.32
N PRO A 303 27.18 -9.70 -17.99
CA PRO A 303 25.88 -10.15 -17.49
C PRO A 303 25.99 -11.24 -16.42
N ILE A 304 25.15 -11.17 -15.38
CA ILE A 304 25.03 -12.16 -14.29
C ILE A 304 23.64 -12.77 -14.39
N VAL A 305 23.56 -14.09 -14.40
CA VAL A 305 22.29 -14.81 -14.22
C VAL A 305 22.02 -14.91 -12.72
N ALA A 306 20.90 -14.36 -12.26
CA ALA A 306 20.50 -14.39 -10.86
C ALA A 306 19.12 -15.03 -10.71
N HIS A 307 19.04 -16.01 -9.81
CA HIS A 307 17.81 -16.67 -9.39
C HIS A 307 17.52 -16.30 -7.93
N PHE A 308 16.31 -15.83 -7.68
CA PHE A 308 15.85 -15.40 -6.36
C PHE A 308 14.95 -16.47 -5.77
N ASP A 309 15.50 -17.23 -4.85
CA ASP A 309 14.90 -18.36 -4.12
C ASP A 309 14.42 -17.95 -2.72
N GLY A 310 14.45 -16.66 -2.41
CA GLY A 310 14.00 -16.09 -1.14
C GLY A 310 14.29 -14.59 -1.08
N SER A 311 14.23 -14.03 0.13
CA SER A 311 14.37 -12.58 0.37
C SER A 311 15.82 -12.05 0.37
N ALA A 312 16.81 -12.93 0.24
CA ALA A 312 18.23 -12.56 0.26
C ALA A 312 18.63 -11.82 -1.03
N GLY A 313 19.33 -10.69 -0.87
CA GLY A 313 19.91 -9.96 -1.99
C GLY A 313 20.99 -10.76 -2.71
N LYS A 314 21.06 -10.64 -4.04
CA LYS A 314 22.10 -11.23 -4.89
C LYS A 314 22.98 -10.09 -5.39
N GLY A 315 24.30 -10.22 -5.29
CA GLY A 315 25.22 -9.12 -5.56
C GLY A 315 26.66 -9.47 -5.27
N LEU A 316 27.50 -8.44 -5.14
CA LEU A 316 28.94 -8.61 -4.92
C LEU A 316 29.40 -7.80 -3.70
N PRO A 317 30.09 -8.45 -2.74
CA PRO A 317 30.65 -7.77 -1.57
C PRO A 317 31.83 -6.86 -1.93
N ASP A 318 32.62 -7.23 -2.93
CA ASP A 318 33.75 -6.44 -3.42
C ASP A 318 33.46 -5.96 -4.85
N PHE A 319 32.56 -4.98 -4.99
CA PHE A 319 32.05 -4.55 -6.30
C PHE A 319 33.11 -3.73 -7.07
N CYS A 320 33.44 -2.53 -6.57
CA CYS A 320 34.47 -1.64 -7.10
C CYS A 320 35.03 -0.73 -6.00
N GLU A 321 36.15 -0.07 -6.28
CA GLU A 321 36.74 0.96 -5.42
C GLU A 321 35.95 2.25 -5.58
N ILE A 322 35.13 2.59 -4.57
CA ILE A 322 34.09 3.61 -4.72
C ILE A 322 34.63 5.01 -5.00
N ALA A 323 35.82 5.33 -4.47
CA ALA A 323 36.45 6.64 -4.64
C ALA A 323 36.73 7.00 -6.11
N LYS A 324 36.86 6.00 -6.99
CA LYS A 324 37.08 6.21 -8.43
C LYS A 324 35.80 6.47 -9.21
N GLU A 325 34.65 6.20 -8.62
CA GLU A 325 33.35 6.23 -9.28
C GLU A 325 32.48 7.44 -8.86
N ILE A 326 32.91 8.19 -7.85
CA ILE A 326 32.23 9.40 -7.37
C ILE A 326 32.66 10.59 -8.24
N GLU A 327 31.68 11.38 -8.70
CA GLU A 327 31.87 12.59 -9.49
C GLU A 327 31.03 13.71 -8.86
N ASP A 328 31.64 14.87 -8.60
CA ASP A 328 30.99 16.05 -8.00
C ASP A 328 30.16 15.75 -6.73
N ASP A 329 30.70 14.94 -5.82
CA ASP A 329 30.04 14.49 -4.58
C ASP A 329 28.73 13.70 -4.83
N GLN A 330 28.58 13.16 -6.05
CA GLN A 330 27.47 12.32 -6.49
C GLN A 330 27.96 10.97 -6.98
N LEU A 331 27.06 9.99 -6.94
CA LEU A 331 27.30 8.66 -7.47
C LEU A 331 26.04 8.17 -8.17
N VAL A 332 26.19 7.71 -9.41
CA VAL A 332 25.11 7.03 -10.12
C VAL A 332 25.40 5.54 -10.12
N LEU A 333 24.45 4.74 -9.66
CA LEU A 333 24.54 3.29 -9.69
C LEU A 333 23.22 2.70 -10.15
N GLY A 334 23.22 1.45 -10.58
CA GLY A 334 22.01 0.88 -11.13
C GLY A 334 22.23 -0.44 -11.83
N LEU A 335 21.31 -0.75 -12.73
CA LEU A 335 21.33 -2.02 -13.43
C LEU A 335 20.84 -1.90 -14.88
N GLU A 336 21.29 -2.85 -15.69
CA GLU A 336 20.81 -3.12 -17.05
C GLU A 336 20.22 -4.53 -17.06
N LEU A 337 18.92 -4.68 -17.35
CA LEU A 337 18.19 -5.94 -17.43
C LEU A 337 18.08 -6.41 -18.86
N GLN A 338 18.35 -7.70 -19.08
CA GLN A 338 18.03 -8.38 -20.33
C GLN A 338 16.69 -9.09 -20.18
N ASN A 339 15.65 -8.54 -20.80
CA ASN A 339 14.32 -9.14 -20.79
C ASN A 339 14.21 -10.25 -21.85
N GLN A 340 14.67 -11.46 -21.50
CA GLN A 340 14.65 -12.60 -22.41
C GLN A 340 13.24 -12.99 -22.88
N ALA A 341 12.20 -12.71 -22.09
CA ALA A 341 10.82 -12.98 -22.46
C ALA A 341 10.32 -12.02 -23.56
N LEU A 342 10.60 -10.72 -23.42
CA LEU A 342 10.32 -9.72 -24.46
C LEU A 342 11.10 -9.99 -25.74
N GLU A 343 12.38 -10.36 -25.65
CA GLU A 343 13.17 -10.65 -26.86
C GLU A 343 12.58 -11.82 -27.67
N LYS A 344 12.03 -12.83 -26.99
CA LYS A 344 11.34 -13.96 -27.62
C LYS A 344 9.99 -13.55 -28.21
N GLU A 345 9.23 -12.70 -27.54
CA GLU A 345 7.97 -12.16 -28.06
C GLU A 345 8.18 -11.24 -29.27
N MET A 346 9.12 -10.30 -29.20
CA MET A 346 9.47 -9.43 -30.33
C MET A 346 9.88 -10.24 -31.56
N LYS A 347 10.70 -11.29 -31.38
CA LYS A 347 11.07 -12.21 -32.47
C LYS A 347 9.86 -12.92 -33.08
N ARG A 348 8.87 -13.32 -32.25
CA ARG A 348 7.60 -13.94 -32.71
C ARG A 348 6.64 -12.96 -33.37
N SER A 349 6.68 -11.68 -33.00
CA SER A 349 5.81 -10.63 -33.54
C SER A 349 6.34 -9.99 -34.84
N THR A 350 7.51 -10.40 -35.32
CA THR A 350 8.04 -9.97 -36.62
C THR A 350 7.20 -10.59 -37.75
N LEU A 351 6.23 -9.85 -38.28
CA LEU A 351 5.55 -10.19 -39.52
C LEU A 351 6.56 -10.18 -40.66
N HIS A 352 6.92 -11.36 -41.16
CA HIS A 352 7.61 -11.47 -42.45
C HIS A 352 6.61 -11.11 -43.56
N LEU A 353 6.63 -9.84 -43.98
CA LEU A 353 6.04 -9.46 -45.26
C LEU A 353 6.94 -10.01 -46.36
N THR A 354 6.62 -11.22 -46.82
CA THR A 354 7.18 -11.75 -48.07
C THR A 354 6.51 -11.03 -49.24
N SER A 355 7.33 -10.36 -50.06
CA SER A 355 6.96 -9.72 -51.32
C SER A 355 6.50 -10.71 -52.38
#